data_AF-A0A378U9Y8-F1
#
_entry.id   AF-A0A378U9Y8-F1
#
_cell.length_a   1.000
_cell.length_b   1.000
_cell.length_c   1.000
_cell.angle_alpha   90.00
_cell.angle_beta   90.00
_cell.angle_gamma   90.00
#
_symmetry.space_group_name_H-M   'P 1'
#
loop_
_entity.id
_entity.type
_entity.pdbx_description
1 polymer ?
#
loop_
_entity_poly.entity_id
_entity_poly.type
_entity_poly.pdbx_seq_one_letter_code
_entity_poly.pdbx_strand_id
1 'polypeptide(L)'
;MPGYIYHYALDARAAGAALMPTARAVADALRGFDPALGDPQRLAEQASASAQPMSLITLRQADNDRIAPAIGRLNGVVVTPQPEMLPTDETFAPAIVNEVKKSVAGQLDGQPGWRVVTVNQNGVDVDVLNEVAGQPAPSITISLDRAVQDAAQNAVNTTGKQAMIVAIKPSTGEILAVAQNAATDALGPVATMGQFPPGSTFKMVTAGAAIERDMATPNTLLGCPGTLDIGHRTVTNYDAFDLGTVPMSRAFANSCNTTFGELASRMPPRGLTQAAARYGIGTDYQVDGITTLTGSVPPTVDLAERTEDGFGQGKVLVSPFGMALAAATVAAGKTPVPQLIEGRQTMVEGAGAPISQKMVDGLRPMMRLVVTNGTAKDLNGLGDVRGKTGEAEFMGGSHSWFAGYRGDMAFAALIVGGGSSEYAVRMCKTMFDGLPRDYLA
;
A
#
# COMPACT_ATOMS: atom_id res chain seq x y z
N MET A 1 -5.33 20.95 -6.19
CA MET A 1 -5.24 22.23 -6.93
C MET A 1 -6.48 23.05 -6.65
N PRO A 2 -6.37 24.37 -6.57
CA PRO A 2 -7.52 25.26 -6.53
C PRO A 2 -8.41 25.01 -7.75
N GLY A 3 -9.70 24.86 -7.52
CA GLY A 3 -10.70 24.65 -8.56
C GLY A 3 -12.08 25.05 -8.05
N TYR A 4 -13.11 24.66 -8.80
CA TYR A 4 -14.50 24.91 -8.44
C TYR A 4 -15.30 23.61 -8.50
N ILE A 5 -16.20 23.46 -7.54
CA ILE A 5 -17.40 22.64 -7.69
C ILE A 5 -18.59 23.57 -7.97
N TYR A 6 -19.63 23.05 -8.59
CA TYR A 6 -20.76 23.82 -9.08
C TYR A 6 -22.01 23.37 -8.37
N HIS A 7 -22.53 24.21 -7.49
CA HIS A 7 -23.78 23.95 -6.79
C HIS A 7 -24.95 24.38 -7.65
N TYR A 8 -25.85 23.45 -7.96
CA TYR A 8 -27.07 23.68 -8.71
C TYR A 8 -28.26 23.78 -7.75
N ALA A 9 -29.07 24.82 -7.93
CA ALA A 9 -30.33 25.02 -7.22
C ALA A 9 -31.45 25.44 -8.19
N LEU A 10 -32.71 25.18 -7.80
CA LEU A 10 -33.90 25.59 -8.52
C LEU A 10 -34.67 26.66 -7.73
N ASP A 11 -34.70 27.89 -8.25
CA ASP A 11 -35.48 29.00 -7.75
C ASP A 11 -36.81 29.09 -8.51
N ALA A 12 -37.89 28.69 -7.85
CA ALA A 12 -39.23 28.73 -8.43
C ALA A 12 -39.74 30.15 -8.73
N ARG A 13 -39.30 31.16 -7.97
CA ARG A 13 -39.73 32.55 -8.18
C ARG A 13 -39.05 33.13 -9.41
N ALA A 14 -37.75 32.85 -9.57
CA ALA A 14 -37.01 33.23 -10.77
C ALA A 14 -37.46 32.45 -12.01
N ALA A 15 -37.88 31.19 -11.85
CA ALA A 15 -38.44 30.39 -12.94
C ALA A 15 -39.81 30.93 -13.41
N GLY A 16 -40.67 31.33 -12.46
CA GLY A 16 -42.02 31.81 -12.73
C GLY A 16 -42.82 30.82 -13.58
N ALA A 17 -43.41 31.29 -14.68
CA ALA A 17 -44.18 30.44 -15.60
C ALA A 17 -43.35 29.33 -16.27
N ALA A 18 -42.01 29.45 -16.29
CA ALA A 18 -41.11 28.45 -16.86
C ALA A 18 -40.73 27.33 -15.89
N LEU A 19 -41.29 27.30 -14.67
CA LEU A 19 -40.94 26.33 -13.63
C LEU A 19 -41.07 24.87 -14.10
N MET A 20 -42.23 24.47 -14.63
CA MET A 20 -42.43 23.09 -15.08
C MET A 20 -41.54 22.68 -16.28
N PRO A 21 -41.41 23.49 -17.35
CA PRO A 21 -40.42 23.23 -18.41
C PRO A 21 -38.98 23.11 -17.89
N THR A 22 -38.59 23.99 -16.95
CA THR A 22 -37.25 23.96 -16.35
C THR A 22 -37.04 22.72 -15.51
N ALA A 23 -38.01 22.35 -14.67
CA ALA A 23 -37.95 21.15 -13.84
C ALA A 23 -37.81 19.87 -14.68
N ARG A 24 -38.46 19.80 -15.87
CA ARG A 24 -38.26 18.70 -16.83
C ARG A 24 -36.82 18.62 -17.35
N ALA A 25 -36.29 19.74 -17.82
CA ALA A 25 -34.92 19.78 -18.31
C ALA A 25 -33.89 19.43 -17.23
N VAL A 26 -34.10 19.94 -16.00
CA VAL A 26 -33.29 19.61 -14.82
C VAL A 26 -33.38 18.11 -14.49
N ALA A 27 -34.58 17.53 -14.44
CA ALA A 27 -34.76 16.11 -14.15
C ALA A 27 -34.08 15.22 -15.21
N ASP A 28 -34.23 15.55 -16.48
CA ASP A 28 -33.60 14.82 -17.58
C ASP A 28 -32.06 14.89 -17.52
N ALA A 29 -31.51 16.06 -17.20
CA ALA A 29 -30.07 16.27 -17.10
C ALA A 29 -29.45 15.62 -15.85
N LEU A 30 -30.17 15.62 -14.72
CA LEU A 30 -29.62 15.23 -13.41
C LEU A 30 -29.95 13.80 -12.97
N ARG A 31 -30.95 13.13 -13.59
CA ARG A 31 -31.35 11.76 -13.20
C ARG A 31 -30.23 10.72 -13.25
N GLY A 32 -29.19 10.95 -14.06
CA GLY A 32 -28.03 10.06 -14.15
C GLY A 32 -27.07 10.18 -12.97
N PHE A 33 -27.14 11.28 -12.22
CA PHE A 33 -26.33 11.54 -11.04
C PHE A 33 -27.09 11.21 -9.76
N ASP A 34 -28.36 11.61 -9.69
CA ASP A 34 -29.25 11.29 -8.57
C ASP A 34 -30.64 10.90 -9.10
N PRO A 35 -31.04 9.62 -9.00
CA PRO A 35 -32.37 9.17 -9.40
C PRO A 35 -33.52 9.89 -8.68
N ALA A 36 -33.30 10.42 -7.46
CA ALA A 36 -34.31 11.17 -6.72
C ALA A 36 -34.68 12.50 -7.40
N LEU A 37 -33.79 13.06 -8.21
CA LEU A 37 -34.01 14.27 -9.01
C LEU A 37 -34.71 13.98 -10.36
N GLY A 38 -35.06 12.72 -10.65
CA GLY A 38 -35.64 12.32 -11.94
C GLY A 38 -37.14 12.59 -12.11
N ASP A 39 -37.83 13.13 -11.10
CA ASP A 39 -39.26 13.46 -11.16
C ASP A 39 -39.48 14.98 -11.27
N PRO A 40 -39.83 15.49 -12.46
CA PRO A 40 -39.96 16.93 -12.67
C PRO A 40 -41.17 17.55 -11.97
N GLN A 41 -42.23 16.77 -11.72
CA GLN A 41 -43.40 17.26 -10.99
C GLN A 41 -43.03 17.49 -9.52
N ARG A 42 -42.36 16.51 -8.92
CA ARG A 42 -41.86 16.61 -7.54
C ARG A 42 -40.86 17.76 -7.37
N LEU A 43 -39.93 17.96 -8.31
CA LEU A 43 -38.97 19.07 -8.26
C LEU A 43 -39.68 20.43 -8.28
N ALA A 44 -40.67 20.62 -9.17
CA ALA A 44 -41.41 21.87 -9.24
C ALA A 44 -42.24 22.13 -7.97
N GLU A 45 -42.88 21.09 -7.41
CA GLU A 45 -43.63 21.19 -6.16
C GLU A 45 -42.73 21.56 -4.97
N GLN A 46 -41.58 20.90 -4.83
CA GLN A 46 -40.63 21.18 -3.77
C GLN A 46 -40.00 22.57 -3.90
N ALA A 47 -39.62 22.98 -5.12
CA ALA A 47 -39.05 24.29 -5.36
C ALA A 47 -40.07 25.41 -5.11
N SER A 48 -41.33 25.23 -5.49
CA SER A 48 -42.40 26.23 -5.25
C SER A 48 -42.84 26.32 -3.79
N ALA A 49 -42.70 25.23 -3.02
CA ALA A 49 -42.92 25.25 -1.58
C ALA A 49 -41.77 25.91 -0.80
N SER A 50 -40.60 26.10 -1.42
CA SER A 50 -39.43 26.68 -0.76
C SER A 50 -39.38 28.21 -0.87
N ALA A 51 -39.05 28.86 0.24
CA ALA A 51 -38.76 30.29 0.24
C ALA A 51 -37.34 30.61 -0.30
N GLN A 52 -36.45 29.65 -0.39
CA GLN A 52 -35.09 29.84 -0.94
C GLN A 52 -34.90 28.93 -2.16
N PRO A 53 -33.94 29.22 -3.06
CA PRO A 53 -33.58 28.28 -4.12
C PRO A 53 -33.39 26.87 -3.56
N MET A 54 -34.11 25.90 -4.11
CA MET A 54 -34.05 24.50 -3.66
C MET A 54 -32.73 23.89 -4.14
N SER A 55 -31.90 23.45 -3.20
CA SER A 55 -30.68 22.70 -3.51
C SER A 55 -30.99 21.43 -4.31
N LEU A 56 -30.25 21.21 -5.40
CA LEU A 56 -30.37 20.01 -6.22
C LEU A 56 -29.16 19.09 -6.03
N ILE A 57 -27.99 19.56 -6.46
CA ILE A 57 -26.76 18.76 -6.50
C ILE A 57 -25.53 19.67 -6.54
N THR A 58 -24.38 19.17 -6.11
CA THR A 58 -23.09 19.81 -6.34
C THR A 58 -22.25 18.92 -7.25
N LEU A 59 -21.75 19.50 -8.35
CA LEU A 59 -21.03 18.78 -9.40
C LEU A 59 -19.58 19.24 -9.52
N ARG A 60 -18.68 18.33 -9.90
CA ARG A 60 -17.31 18.69 -10.28
C ARG A 60 -17.29 19.34 -11.66
N GLN A 61 -16.18 20.00 -12.00
CA GLN A 61 -15.99 20.67 -13.29
C GLN A 61 -16.40 19.81 -14.49
N ALA A 62 -15.94 18.55 -14.58
CA ALA A 62 -16.22 17.70 -15.74
C ALA A 62 -17.72 17.40 -15.93
N ASP A 63 -18.44 17.16 -14.83
CA ASP A 63 -19.89 16.91 -14.87
C ASP A 63 -20.67 18.20 -15.15
N ASN A 64 -20.23 19.32 -14.54
CA ASN A 64 -20.75 20.65 -14.85
C ASN A 64 -20.59 20.96 -16.35
N ASP A 65 -19.42 20.73 -16.94
CA ASP A 65 -19.17 21.01 -18.36
C ASP A 65 -20.09 20.19 -19.28
N ARG A 66 -20.48 18.98 -18.84
CA ARG A 66 -21.42 18.12 -19.55
C ARG A 66 -22.87 18.63 -19.48
N ILE A 67 -23.30 19.18 -18.35
CA ILE A 67 -24.72 19.50 -18.11
C ILE A 67 -25.06 21.00 -18.19
N ALA A 68 -24.10 21.89 -17.93
CA ALA A 68 -24.28 23.33 -17.96
C ALA A 68 -24.81 23.86 -19.31
N PRO A 69 -24.40 23.34 -20.48
CA PRO A 69 -24.98 23.75 -21.76
C PRO A 69 -26.49 23.47 -21.87
N ALA A 70 -26.99 22.42 -21.20
CA ALA A 70 -28.38 21.99 -21.29
C ALA A 70 -29.29 22.78 -20.33
N ILE A 71 -28.84 23.04 -19.10
CA ILE A 71 -29.71 23.59 -18.05
C ILE A 71 -29.21 24.89 -17.41
N GLY A 72 -27.93 25.23 -17.55
CA GLY A 72 -27.29 26.31 -16.77
C GLY A 72 -27.75 27.73 -17.10
N ARG A 73 -28.53 27.92 -18.18
CA ARG A 73 -29.11 29.22 -18.59
C ARG A 73 -30.63 29.26 -18.50
N LEU A 74 -31.26 28.21 -17.98
CA LEU A 74 -32.71 28.16 -17.84
C LEU A 74 -33.17 29.06 -16.70
N ASN A 75 -34.33 29.71 -16.89
CA ASN A 75 -34.92 30.56 -15.87
C ASN A 75 -35.21 29.74 -14.59
N GLY A 76 -34.65 30.20 -13.47
CA GLY A 76 -34.76 29.52 -12.19
C GLY A 76 -33.65 28.52 -11.89
N VAL A 77 -32.77 28.16 -12.83
CA VAL A 77 -31.57 27.39 -12.50
C VAL A 77 -30.51 28.36 -11.98
N VAL A 78 -30.10 28.16 -10.74
CA VAL A 78 -29.01 28.90 -10.11
C VAL A 78 -27.79 28.00 -10.05
N VAL A 79 -26.69 28.42 -10.67
CA VAL A 79 -25.41 27.72 -10.64
C VAL A 79 -24.40 28.57 -9.88
N THR A 80 -23.98 28.09 -8.73
CA THR A 80 -23.03 28.79 -7.86
C THR A 80 -21.70 28.06 -7.87
N PRO A 81 -20.64 28.61 -8.47
CA PRO A 81 -19.29 28.06 -8.34
C PRO A 81 -18.82 28.24 -6.89
N GLN A 82 -18.40 27.14 -6.28
CA GLN A 82 -17.84 27.09 -4.93
C GLN A 82 -16.35 26.74 -5.05
N PRO A 83 -15.44 27.63 -4.61
CA PRO A 83 -14.02 27.34 -4.65
C PRO A 83 -13.69 26.17 -3.73
N GLU A 84 -12.95 25.19 -4.25
CA GLU A 84 -12.55 23.99 -3.49
C GLU A 84 -11.12 23.56 -3.86
N MET A 85 -10.43 22.90 -2.93
CA MET A 85 -9.18 22.21 -3.18
C MET A 85 -9.46 20.81 -3.74
N LEU A 86 -9.28 20.65 -5.05
CA LEU A 86 -9.51 19.38 -5.74
C LEU A 86 -8.23 18.53 -5.82
N PRO A 87 -8.32 17.20 -5.77
CA PRO A 87 -7.17 16.34 -6.05
C PRO A 87 -6.67 16.55 -7.49
N THR A 88 -5.35 16.50 -7.70
CA THR A 88 -4.76 16.48 -9.07
C THR A 88 -5.09 15.20 -9.82
N ASP A 89 -5.30 14.12 -9.05
CA ASP A 89 -5.61 12.80 -9.53
C ASP A 89 -6.48 12.11 -8.48
N GLU A 90 -7.72 11.80 -8.86
CA GLU A 90 -8.73 11.20 -7.97
C GLU A 90 -8.51 9.70 -7.75
N THR A 91 -7.77 9.04 -8.64
CA THR A 91 -7.53 7.60 -8.59
C THR A 91 -6.20 7.26 -7.94
N PHE A 92 -5.42 8.28 -7.54
CA PHE A 92 -4.15 8.08 -6.87
C PHE A 92 -4.33 7.55 -5.45
N ALA A 93 -3.96 6.29 -5.22
CA ALA A 93 -3.94 5.61 -3.91
C ALA A 93 -5.14 5.96 -3.02
N PRO A 94 -6.40 5.80 -3.50
CA PRO A 94 -7.57 6.40 -2.87
C PRO A 94 -7.77 5.93 -1.43
N ALA A 95 -7.46 4.66 -1.12
CA ALA A 95 -7.55 4.12 0.23
C ALA A 95 -6.60 4.86 1.20
N ILE A 96 -5.32 5.00 0.84
CA ILE A 96 -4.32 5.64 1.71
C ILE A 96 -4.57 7.14 1.82
N VAL A 97 -4.89 7.81 0.71
CA VAL A 97 -5.20 9.24 0.72
C VAL A 97 -6.41 9.53 1.61
N ASN A 98 -7.42 8.66 1.62
CA ASN A 98 -8.59 8.82 2.48
C ASN A 98 -8.24 8.63 3.97
N GLU A 99 -7.41 7.66 4.34
CA GLU A 99 -6.97 7.50 5.73
C GLU A 99 -6.09 8.67 6.21
N VAL A 100 -5.18 9.16 5.36
CA VAL A 100 -4.41 10.38 5.64
C VAL A 100 -5.34 11.57 5.87
N LYS A 101 -6.32 11.80 4.97
CA LYS A 101 -7.30 12.88 5.11
C LYS A 101 -8.04 12.82 6.45
N LYS A 102 -8.43 11.62 6.90
CA LYS A 102 -9.06 11.44 8.22
C LYS A 102 -8.13 11.84 9.37
N SER A 103 -6.86 11.44 9.30
CA SER A 103 -5.86 11.81 10.32
C SER A 103 -5.62 13.32 10.40
N VAL A 104 -5.57 13.99 9.24
CA VAL A 104 -5.20 15.42 9.18
C VAL A 104 -6.39 16.38 9.06
N ALA A 105 -7.63 15.90 9.05
CA ALA A 105 -8.83 16.71 8.78
C ALA A 105 -8.89 18.02 9.58
N GLY A 106 -8.59 17.96 10.88
CA GLY A 106 -8.59 19.14 11.77
C GLY A 106 -7.46 20.14 11.54
N GLN A 107 -6.57 19.91 10.57
CA GLN A 107 -5.43 20.75 10.24
C GLN A 107 -5.54 21.37 8.84
N LEU A 108 -6.57 21.00 8.07
CA LEU A 108 -6.77 21.46 6.71
C LEU A 108 -7.57 22.78 6.65
N ASP A 109 -8.17 23.18 7.78
CA ASP A 109 -8.91 24.43 7.89
C ASP A 109 -7.96 25.59 8.22
N GLY A 110 -7.93 26.57 7.32
CA GLY A 110 -7.30 27.85 7.59
C GLY A 110 -8.14 28.73 8.50
N GLN A 111 -7.58 29.86 8.95
CA GLN A 111 -8.38 30.90 9.60
C GLN A 111 -8.93 31.88 8.56
N PRO A 112 -10.25 32.09 8.50
CA PRO A 112 -10.84 33.05 7.58
C PRO A 112 -10.40 34.47 7.93
N GLY A 113 -10.05 35.23 6.91
CA GLY A 113 -9.84 36.68 7.02
C GLY A 113 -11.17 37.44 6.95
N TRP A 114 -11.13 38.72 7.25
CA TRP A 114 -12.27 39.62 7.08
C TRP A 114 -11.80 41.02 6.70
N ARG A 115 -12.66 41.77 6.02
CA ARG A 115 -12.46 43.19 5.72
C ARG A 115 -13.72 43.98 6.02
N VAL A 116 -13.56 45.18 6.56
CA VAL A 116 -14.62 46.17 6.73
C VAL A 116 -14.47 47.18 5.61
N VAL A 117 -15.47 47.28 4.75
CA VAL A 117 -15.47 48.18 3.60
C VAL A 117 -16.59 49.20 3.71
N THR A 118 -16.37 50.39 3.17
CA THR A 118 -17.47 51.31 2.85
C THR A 118 -18.03 50.96 1.48
N VAL A 119 -19.34 50.98 1.33
CA VAL A 119 -20.02 50.68 0.06
C VAL A 119 -20.85 51.87 -0.40
N ASN A 120 -20.93 52.07 -1.72
CA ASN A 120 -21.83 53.08 -2.28
C ASN A 120 -23.28 52.56 -2.37
N GLN A 121 -24.20 53.41 -2.83
CA GLN A 121 -25.63 53.08 -2.97
C GLN A 121 -25.92 51.91 -3.93
N ASN A 122 -24.95 51.55 -4.78
CA ASN A 122 -25.05 50.43 -5.71
C ASN A 122 -24.37 49.14 -5.18
N GLY A 123 -23.89 49.15 -3.92
CA GLY A 123 -23.23 48.00 -3.30
C GLY A 123 -21.78 47.78 -3.72
N VAL A 124 -21.13 48.77 -4.35
CA VAL A 124 -19.73 48.68 -4.75
C VAL A 124 -18.83 49.17 -3.62
N ASP A 125 -17.80 48.39 -3.28
CA ASP A 125 -16.75 48.76 -2.33
C ASP A 125 -16.06 50.07 -2.77
N VAL A 126 -16.02 51.05 -1.87
CA VAL A 126 -15.43 52.38 -2.10
C VAL A 126 -14.09 52.51 -1.38
N ASP A 127 -13.98 51.98 -0.17
CA ASP A 127 -12.76 52.04 0.64
C ASP A 127 -12.69 50.88 1.65
N VAL A 128 -11.49 50.47 2.05
CA VAL A 128 -11.24 49.43 3.06
C VAL A 128 -10.84 50.10 4.38
N LEU A 129 -11.74 50.06 5.37
CA LEU A 129 -11.50 50.67 6.69
C LEU A 129 -10.59 49.81 7.57
N ASN A 130 -10.71 48.48 7.44
CA ASN A 130 -9.89 47.53 8.17
C ASN A 130 -9.86 46.19 7.44
N GLU A 131 -8.76 45.46 7.57
CA GLU A 131 -8.60 44.16 6.96
C GLU A 131 -7.71 43.27 7.85
N VAL A 132 -8.16 42.03 8.01
CA VAL A 132 -7.39 40.92 8.57
C VAL A 132 -7.31 39.87 7.48
N ALA A 133 -6.11 39.64 6.97
CA ALA A 133 -5.88 38.60 5.97
C ALA A 133 -6.18 37.21 6.56
N GLY A 134 -6.75 36.33 5.73
CA GLY A 134 -6.91 34.93 6.09
C GLY A 134 -5.57 34.22 6.22
N GLN A 135 -5.49 33.25 7.11
CA GLN A 135 -4.30 32.42 7.29
C GLN A 135 -4.61 31.03 6.71
N PRO A 136 -4.06 30.66 5.54
CA PRO A 136 -4.30 29.35 4.97
C PRO A 136 -3.70 28.25 5.86
N ALA A 137 -4.34 27.09 5.86
CA ALA A 137 -3.77 25.89 6.48
C ALA A 137 -2.44 25.49 5.81
N PRO A 138 -1.50 24.90 6.56
CA PRO A 138 -0.28 24.34 5.99
C PRO A 138 -0.60 23.16 5.07
N SER A 139 0.23 22.95 4.04
CA SER A 139 0.16 21.74 3.22
C SER A 139 0.66 20.53 4.00
N ILE A 140 -0.05 19.41 3.87
CA ILE A 140 0.41 18.11 4.37
C ILE A 140 1.14 17.37 3.25
N THR A 141 2.41 17.03 3.50
CA THR A 141 3.20 16.16 2.62
C THR A 141 3.13 14.72 3.11
N ILE A 142 3.01 13.78 2.17
CA ILE A 142 3.11 12.34 2.44
C ILE A 142 4.24 11.73 1.62
N SER A 143 4.76 10.60 2.08
CA SER A 143 5.92 9.92 1.51
C SER A 143 5.62 9.07 0.27
N LEU A 144 4.35 8.88 -0.11
CA LEU A 144 4.01 8.09 -1.30
C LEU A 144 4.67 8.70 -2.53
N ASP A 145 5.52 7.92 -3.18
CA ASP A 145 6.13 8.30 -4.45
C ASP A 145 5.15 7.95 -5.57
N ARG A 146 4.76 8.94 -6.36
CA ARG A 146 3.77 8.75 -7.42
C ARG A 146 4.21 7.73 -8.45
N ALA A 147 5.47 7.76 -8.88
CA ALA A 147 5.96 6.82 -9.88
C ALA A 147 5.98 5.38 -9.34
N VAL A 148 6.39 5.19 -8.08
CA VAL A 148 6.40 3.87 -7.44
C VAL A 148 4.99 3.37 -7.18
N GLN A 149 4.10 4.22 -6.66
CA GLN A 149 2.71 3.88 -6.38
C GLN A 149 1.95 3.50 -7.65
N ASP A 150 2.07 4.27 -8.72
CA ASP A 150 1.38 4.00 -9.99
C ASP A 150 1.92 2.71 -10.63
N ALA A 151 3.24 2.50 -10.62
CA ALA A 151 3.86 1.28 -11.12
C ALA A 151 3.44 0.03 -10.31
N ALA A 152 3.41 0.14 -8.98
CA ALA A 152 2.97 -0.92 -8.10
C ALA A 152 1.47 -1.23 -8.28
N GLN A 153 0.64 -0.19 -8.44
CA GLN A 153 -0.80 -0.35 -8.68
C GLN A 153 -1.07 -1.03 -10.03
N ASN A 154 -0.37 -0.63 -11.08
CA ASN A 154 -0.47 -1.28 -12.40
C ASN A 154 -0.04 -2.75 -12.33
N ALA A 155 1.00 -3.06 -11.55
CA ALA A 155 1.47 -4.43 -11.36
C ALA A 155 0.45 -5.32 -10.64
N VAL A 156 -0.14 -4.89 -9.52
CA VAL A 156 -1.15 -5.70 -8.82
C VAL A 156 -2.44 -5.89 -9.64
N ASN A 157 -2.73 -4.96 -10.54
CA ASN A 157 -3.89 -5.02 -11.42
C ASN A 157 -3.73 -6.02 -12.59
N THR A 158 -2.55 -6.61 -12.82
CA THR A 158 -2.36 -7.60 -13.91
C THR A 158 -2.98 -8.97 -13.63
N THR A 159 -3.57 -9.16 -12.44
CA THR A 159 -4.22 -10.40 -12.03
C THR A 159 -5.57 -10.11 -11.39
N GLY A 160 -6.54 -11.02 -11.60
CA GLY A 160 -7.83 -10.98 -10.93
C GLY A 160 -7.84 -11.64 -9.53
N LYS A 161 -6.74 -12.28 -9.12
CA LYS A 161 -6.56 -12.80 -7.75
C LYS A 161 -6.20 -11.66 -6.82
N GLN A 162 -6.44 -11.79 -5.52
CA GLN A 162 -5.98 -10.83 -4.52
C GLN A 162 -4.46 -10.63 -4.62
N ALA A 163 -4.03 -9.40 -4.89
CA ALA A 163 -2.63 -9.06 -5.10
C ALA A 163 -2.26 -7.76 -4.38
N MET A 164 -1.06 -7.73 -3.80
CA MET A 164 -0.53 -6.59 -3.05
C MET A 164 0.95 -6.39 -3.34
N ILE A 165 1.37 -5.12 -3.35
CA ILE A 165 2.77 -4.69 -3.30
C ILE A 165 2.88 -3.58 -2.25
N VAL A 166 3.86 -3.69 -1.36
CA VAL A 166 4.27 -2.59 -0.47
C VAL A 166 5.72 -2.26 -0.77
N ALA A 167 6.05 -0.97 -0.84
CA ALA A 167 7.41 -0.46 -1.03
C ALA A 167 7.79 0.54 0.06
N ILE A 168 9.00 0.39 0.61
CA ILE A 168 9.58 1.20 1.69
C ILE A 168 10.98 1.60 1.28
N LYS A 169 11.34 2.86 1.52
CA LYS A 169 12.69 3.39 1.35
C LYS A 169 13.59 2.99 2.51
N PRO A 170 14.60 2.12 2.31
CA PRO A 170 15.43 1.61 3.40
C PRO A 170 16.18 2.69 4.20
N SER A 171 16.67 3.74 3.54
CA SER A 171 17.47 4.78 4.21
C SER A 171 16.69 5.61 5.24
N THR A 172 15.40 5.86 4.98
CA THR A 172 14.56 6.79 5.76
C THR A 172 13.39 6.10 6.46
N GLY A 173 12.90 4.99 5.93
CA GLY A 173 11.64 4.35 6.34
C GLY A 173 10.39 4.95 5.68
N GLU A 174 10.54 5.88 4.75
CA GLU A 174 9.43 6.43 3.98
C GLU A 174 8.67 5.31 3.24
N ILE A 175 7.35 5.25 3.43
CA ILE A 175 6.48 4.34 2.69
C ILE A 175 6.28 4.94 1.30
N LEU A 176 6.87 4.30 0.28
CA LEU A 176 6.85 4.80 -1.10
C LEU A 176 5.59 4.36 -1.83
N ALA A 177 5.09 3.15 -1.55
CA ALA A 177 3.86 2.64 -2.14
C ALA A 177 3.15 1.63 -1.24
N VAL A 178 1.82 1.69 -1.28
CA VAL A 178 0.92 0.64 -0.77
C VAL A 178 -0.11 0.39 -1.85
N ALA A 179 0.07 -0.69 -2.61
CA ALA A 179 -0.78 -1.07 -3.73
C ALA A 179 -1.47 -2.39 -3.44
N GLN A 180 -2.76 -2.44 -3.76
CA GLN A 180 -3.56 -3.65 -3.77
C GLN A 180 -4.66 -3.51 -4.83
N ASN A 181 -5.08 -4.62 -5.44
CA ASN A 181 -6.06 -4.58 -6.52
C ASN A 181 -7.50 -4.62 -6.01
N ALA A 182 -8.47 -4.43 -6.91
CA ALA A 182 -9.89 -4.37 -6.57
C ALA A 182 -10.40 -5.61 -5.80
N ALA A 183 -9.87 -6.80 -6.08
CA ALA A 183 -10.23 -8.03 -5.37
C ALA A 183 -9.79 -7.98 -3.88
N THR A 184 -8.67 -7.32 -3.61
CA THR A 184 -8.14 -7.11 -2.26
C THR A 184 -8.77 -5.89 -1.58
N ASP A 185 -9.04 -4.80 -2.31
CA ASP A 185 -9.66 -3.58 -1.76
C ASP A 185 -10.99 -3.85 -1.05
N ALA A 186 -11.79 -4.79 -1.57
CA ALA A 186 -13.05 -5.21 -0.97
C ALA A 186 -12.88 -5.80 0.45
N LEU A 187 -11.66 -6.15 0.86
CA LEU A 187 -11.34 -6.78 2.15
C LEU A 187 -10.69 -5.81 3.15
N GLY A 188 -10.49 -4.54 2.76
CA GLY A 188 -9.82 -3.54 3.59
C GLY A 188 -8.30 -3.47 3.37
N PRO A 189 -7.51 -3.01 4.37
CA PRO A 189 -6.08 -2.70 4.21
C PRO A 189 -5.18 -3.95 4.30
N VAL A 190 -5.42 -4.94 3.43
CA VAL A 190 -4.71 -6.23 3.45
C VAL A 190 -3.21 -6.06 3.20
N ALA A 191 -2.80 -5.10 2.37
CA ALA A 191 -1.38 -4.83 2.11
C ALA A 191 -0.58 -4.48 3.39
N THR A 192 -1.19 -3.77 4.35
CA THR A 192 -0.52 -3.33 5.58
C THR A 192 -0.87 -4.16 6.81
N MET A 193 -1.98 -4.90 6.78
CA MET A 193 -2.49 -5.64 7.95
C MET A 193 -2.70 -7.14 7.72
N GLY A 194 -2.89 -7.58 6.47
CA GLY A 194 -3.21 -8.97 6.14
C GLY A 194 -2.14 -9.93 6.63
N GLN A 195 -2.53 -11.02 7.27
CA GLN A 195 -1.60 -11.98 7.88
C GLN A 195 -1.59 -13.29 7.08
N PHE A 196 -0.45 -13.64 6.52
CA PHE A 196 -0.29 -14.81 5.65
C PHE A 196 0.97 -15.58 6.00
N PRO A 197 0.99 -16.91 5.77
CA PRO A 197 2.23 -17.66 5.81
C PRO A 197 3.24 -17.07 4.80
N PRO A 198 4.47 -16.70 5.24
CA PRO A 198 5.47 -16.07 4.37
C PRO A 198 6.06 -17.00 3.32
N GLY A 199 5.92 -18.32 3.53
CA GLY A 199 6.63 -19.34 2.78
C GLY A 199 8.13 -19.09 2.79
N SER A 200 8.79 -19.45 1.69
CA SER A 200 10.25 -19.36 1.59
C SER A 200 10.84 -17.94 1.65
N THR A 201 10.04 -16.86 1.65
CA THR A 201 10.58 -15.51 1.95
C THR A 201 11.12 -15.42 3.38
N PHE A 202 10.53 -16.17 4.32
CA PHE A 202 10.97 -16.22 5.72
C PHE A 202 12.37 -16.82 5.89
N LYS A 203 12.89 -17.53 4.89
CA LYS A 203 14.27 -18.03 4.92
C LYS A 203 15.29 -16.90 5.02
N MET A 204 14.95 -15.64 4.70
CA MET A 204 15.78 -14.48 5.06
C MET A 204 16.02 -14.42 6.57
N VAL A 205 14.96 -14.55 7.36
CA VAL A 205 15.02 -14.55 8.83
C VAL A 205 15.77 -15.79 9.32
N THR A 206 15.44 -16.98 8.83
CA THR A 206 16.09 -18.24 9.24
C THR A 206 17.58 -18.25 8.90
N ALA A 207 17.97 -17.81 7.70
CA ALA A 207 19.37 -17.71 7.30
C ALA A 207 20.13 -16.73 8.18
N GLY A 208 19.56 -15.53 8.42
CA GLY A 208 20.16 -14.55 9.32
C GLY A 208 20.30 -15.10 10.75
N ALA A 209 19.31 -15.83 11.24
CA ALA A 209 19.35 -16.46 12.56
C ALA A 209 20.45 -17.52 12.69
N ALA A 210 20.68 -18.31 11.64
CA ALA A 210 21.75 -19.30 11.57
C ALA A 210 23.13 -18.61 11.50
N ILE A 211 23.24 -17.52 10.73
CA ILE A 211 24.46 -16.72 10.63
C ILE A 211 24.79 -16.09 11.98
N GLU A 212 23.84 -15.41 12.63
CA GLU A 212 24.03 -14.76 13.94
C GLU A 212 24.49 -15.74 15.02
N ARG A 213 24.06 -17.00 14.93
CA ARG A 213 24.37 -18.06 15.90
C ARG A 213 25.58 -18.92 15.54
N ASP A 214 26.37 -18.52 14.55
CA ASP A 214 27.53 -19.28 14.07
C ASP A 214 27.21 -20.70 13.58
N MET A 215 25.95 -20.98 13.24
CA MET A 215 25.52 -22.31 12.78
C MET A 215 25.91 -22.56 11.33
N ALA A 216 25.87 -21.52 10.50
CA ALA A 216 26.23 -21.59 9.08
C ALA A 216 26.66 -20.22 8.55
N THR A 217 27.50 -20.25 7.51
CA THR A 217 27.87 -19.11 6.69
C THR A 217 27.39 -19.35 5.25
N PRO A 218 27.37 -18.33 4.37
CA PRO A 218 27.00 -18.53 2.95
C PRO A 218 27.79 -19.65 2.23
N ASN A 219 28.98 -20.00 2.73
CA ASN A 219 29.87 -21.02 2.18
C ASN A 219 29.80 -22.37 2.89
N THR A 220 29.09 -22.47 4.03
CA THR A 220 28.91 -23.73 4.74
C THR A 220 28.17 -24.72 3.84
N LEU A 221 28.75 -25.90 3.64
CA LEU A 221 28.13 -26.97 2.89
C LEU A 221 27.02 -27.63 3.73
N LEU A 222 25.81 -27.62 3.19
CA LEU A 222 24.62 -28.16 3.84
C LEU A 222 23.91 -29.12 2.88
N GLY A 223 23.23 -30.12 3.46
CA GLY A 223 22.37 -31.02 2.70
C GLY A 223 21.15 -30.26 2.16
N CYS A 224 20.86 -30.50 0.89
CA CYS A 224 19.62 -30.13 0.23
C CYS A 224 19.02 -31.32 -0.53
N PRO A 225 18.73 -32.44 0.18
CA PRO A 225 18.07 -33.58 -0.43
C PRO A 225 16.63 -33.23 -0.80
N GLY A 226 16.03 -33.96 -1.75
CA GLY A 226 14.64 -33.79 -2.16
C GLY A 226 13.63 -33.93 -1.01
N THR A 227 13.94 -34.83 -0.07
CA THR A 227 13.20 -35.02 1.19
C THR A 227 14.16 -35.19 2.36
N LEU A 228 13.73 -34.77 3.55
CA LEU A 228 14.47 -34.97 4.79
C LEU A 228 13.51 -35.17 5.96
N ASP A 229 13.69 -36.26 6.70
CA ASP A 229 12.96 -36.50 7.94
C ASP A 229 13.62 -35.77 9.11
N ILE A 230 12.86 -34.90 9.75
CA ILE A 230 13.28 -34.14 10.93
C ILE A 230 12.33 -34.49 12.07
N GLY A 231 12.77 -35.38 12.96
CA GLY A 231 11.87 -36.00 13.94
C GLY A 231 10.82 -36.84 13.24
N HIS A 232 9.54 -36.51 13.41
CA HIS A 232 8.42 -37.18 12.76
C HIS A 232 7.91 -36.44 11.50
N ARG A 233 8.58 -35.36 11.08
CA ARG A 233 8.16 -34.50 9.97
C ARG A 233 9.03 -34.73 8.74
N THR A 234 8.44 -35.18 7.63
CA THR A 234 9.11 -35.30 6.32
C THR A 234 9.07 -33.99 5.54
N VAL A 235 10.14 -33.20 5.59
CA VAL A 235 10.23 -31.96 4.80
C VAL A 235 10.54 -32.29 3.35
N THR A 236 9.81 -31.68 2.42
CA THR A 236 9.96 -31.92 0.97
C THR A 236 10.28 -30.60 0.26
N ASN A 237 11.25 -30.61 -0.65
CA ASN A 237 11.49 -29.49 -1.56
C ASN A 237 10.39 -29.40 -2.61
N TYR A 238 10.19 -28.22 -3.20
CA TYR A 238 9.32 -28.08 -4.37
C TYR A 238 9.74 -29.06 -5.47
N ASP A 239 8.77 -29.76 -6.09
CA ASP A 239 9.02 -30.84 -7.06
C ASP A 239 10.04 -31.90 -6.59
N ALA A 240 10.24 -32.04 -5.28
CA ALA A 240 11.23 -32.91 -4.65
C ALA A 240 12.66 -32.75 -5.23
N PHE A 241 13.04 -31.55 -5.69
CA PHE A 241 14.37 -31.33 -6.26
C PHE A 241 15.48 -31.64 -5.24
N ASP A 242 16.60 -32.18 -5.74
CA ASP A 242 17.76 -32.53 -4.93
C ASP A 242 19.01 -31.81 -5.48
N LEU A 243 19.71 -31.07 -4.62
CA LEU A 243 20.98 -30.43 -4.98
C LEU A 243 22.21 -31.14 -4.39
N GLY A 244 22.00 -32.20 -3.62
CA GLY A 244 23.01 -32.88 -2.83
C GLY A 244 23.51 -31.99 -1.70
N THR A 245 24.82 -31.94 -1.52
CA THR A 245 25.47 -31.06 -0.54
C THR A 245 25.98 -29.82 -1.25
N VAL A 246 25.46 -28.65 -0.89
CA VAL A 246 25.78 -27.36 -1.54
C VAL A 246 26.02 -26.26 -0.52
N PRO A 247 26.73 -25.18 -0.88
CA PRO A 247 26.83 -24.00 -0.03
C PRO A 247 25.44 -23.46 0.36
N MET A 248 25.29 -22.97 1.59
CA MET A 248 24.03 -22.35 2.06
C MET A 248 23.52 -21.27 1.10
N SER A 249 24.42 -20.51 0.46
CA SER A 249 24.07 -19.55 -0.58
C SER A 249 23.31 -20.15 -1.76
N ARG A 250 23.75 -21.32 -2.26
CA ARG A 250 23.07 -22.04 -3.34
C ARG A 250 21.75 -22.66 -2.88
N ALA A 251 21.71 -23.19 -1.65
CA ALA A 251 20.47 -23.69 -1.05
C ALA A 251 19.43 -22.57 -0.87
N PHE A 252 19.86 -21.38 -0.45
CA PHE A 252 19.03 -20.17 -0.37
C PHE A 252 18.52 -19.72 -1.73
N ALA A 253 19.42 -19.64 -2.72
CA ALA A 253 19.11 -19.21 -4.08
C ALA A 253 18.08 -20.10 -4.79
N ASN A 254 18.15 -21.41 -4.55
CA ASN A 254 17.23 -22.42 -5.09
C ASN A 254 16.07 -22.74 -4.14
N SER A 255 15.95 -22.01 -3.02
CA SER A 255 14.84 -22.12 -2.08
C SER A 255 14.67 -23.50 -1.44
N CYS A 256 15.75 -24.18 -1.07
CA CYS A 256 15.71 -25.51 -0.45
C CYS A 256 14.92 -25.54 0.88
N ASN A 257 13.85 -26.32 1.00
CA ASN A 257 13.10 -26.45 2.26
C ASN A 257 13.87 -27.28 3.29
N THR A 258 14.45 -28.40 2.86
CA THR A 258 15.14 -29.35 3.74
C THR A 258 16.29 -28.69 4.51
N THR A 259 17.12 -27.89 3.83
CA THR A 259 18.22 -27.14 4.47
C THR A 259 17.73 -26.17 5.56
N PHE A 260 16.71 -25.34 5.27
CA PHE A 260 16.27 -24.32 6.23
C PHE A 260 15.38 -24.88 7.33
N GLY A 261 14.63 -25.96 7.06
CA GLY A 261 13.96 -26.74 8.09
C GLY A 261 14.96 -27.35 9.08
N GLU A 262 16.05 -27.93 8.59
CA GLU A 262 17.11 -28.49 9.44
C GLU A 262 17.84 -27.42 10.27
N LEU A 263 18.15 -26.26 9.67
CA LEU A 263 18.75 -25.16 10.42
C LEU A 263 17.82 -24.67 11.54
N ALA A 264 16.52 -24.51 11.26
CA ALA A 264 15.56 -24.06 12.25
C ALA A 264 15.31 -25.09 13.36
N SER A 265 15.28 -26.38 13.03
CA SER A 265 15.03 -27.46 14.00
C SER A 265 16.07 -27.49 15.13
N ARG A 266 17.31 -27.11 14.80
CA ARG A 266 18.47 -26.98 15.72
C ARG A 266 18.49 -25.67 16.53
N MET A 267 17.62 -24.70 16.22
CA MET A 267 17.53 -23.45 16.98
C MET A 267 16.75 -23.65 18.30
N PRO A 268 17.01 -22.83 19.33
CA PRO A 268 16.17 -22.83 20.53
C PRO A 268 14.73 -22.40 20.20
N PRO A 269 13.73 -22.70 21.06
CA PRO A 269 12.32 -22.38 20.81
C PRO A 269 12.01 -20.93 20.47
N ARG A 270 12.78 -19.97 21.01
CA ARG A 270 12.65 -18.53 20.73
C ARG A 270 13.59 -18.04 19.61
N GLY A 271 14.30 -18.96 18.94
CA GLY A 271 15.37 -18.65 18.01
C GLY A 271 14.89 -17.83 16.81
N LEU A 272 13.79 -18.27 16.21
CA LEU A 272 13.12 -17.59 15.09
C LEU A 272 12.39 -16.33 15.54
N THR A 273 11.69 -16.35 16.68
CA THR A 273 11.04 -15.17 17.26
C THR A 273 12.02 -14.02 17.48
N GLN A 274 13.16 -14.30 18.13
CA GLN A 274 14.19 -13.29 18.38
C GLN A 274 14.83 -12.79 17.09
N ALA A 275 15.01 -13.67 16.10
CA ALA A 275 15.55 -13.26 14.81
C ALA A 275 14.58 -12.35 14.07
N ALA A 276 13.30 -12.72 13.98
CA ALA A 276 12.26 -11.97 13.29
C ALA A 276 12.08 -10.55 13.84
N ALA A 277 12.17 -10.38 15.16
CA ALA A 277 12.13 -9.06 15.81
C ALA A 277 13.27 -8.13 15.34
N ARG A 278 14.44 -8.67 14.96
CA ARG A 278 15.54 -7.88 14.38
C ARG A 278 15.28 -7.36 12.98
N TYR A 279 14.26 -7.90 12.31
CA TYR A 279 13.77 -7.45 11.00
C TYR A 279 12.53 -6.55 11.13
N GLY A 280 12.10 -6.22 12.36
CA GLY A 280 10.89 -5.47 12.63
C GLY A 280 9.59 -6.29 12.57
N ILE A 281 9.66 -7.62 12.45
CA ILE A 281 8.48 -8.48 12.45
C ILE A 281 8.05 -8.76 13.90
N GLY A 282 6.78 -8.54 14.20
CA GLY A 282 6.22 -8.62 15.56
C GLY A 282 6.41 -7.36 16.40
N THR A 283 7.03 -6.33 15.83
CA THR A 283 7.08 -4.97 16.39
C THR A 283 5.82 -4.22 15.97
N ASP A 284 5.24 -3.46 16.90
CA ASP A 284 4.10 -2.58 16.64
C ASP A 284 4.59 -1.20 16.21
N TYR A 285 4.09 -0.74 15.05
CA TYR A 285 4.42 0.56 14.47
C TYR A 285 3.15 1.36 14.30
N GLN A 286 3.00 2.38 15.14
CA GLN A 286 1.87 3.31 15.06
C GLN A 286 2.26 4.44 14.12
N VAL A 287 2.02 4.22 12.83
CA VAL A 287 2.29 5.17 11.74
C VAL A 287 1.07 6.06 11.54
N ASP A 288 1.24 7.37 11.66
CA ASP A 288 0.10 8.29 11.46
C ASP A 288 -0.44 8.20 10.02
N GLY A 289 -1.76 8.07 9.89
CA GLY A 289 -2.45 7.93 8.61
C GLY A 289 -2.62 6.51 8.07
N ILE A 290 -2.04 5.46 8.69
CA ILE A 290 -2.33 4.05 8.33
C ILE A 290 -2.29 3.14 9.56
N THR A 291 -3.05 2.04 9.51
CA THR A 291 -2.87 0.93 10.44
C THR A 291 -1.89 -0.08 9.86
N THR A 292 -0.94 -0.56 10.69
CA THR A 292 0.04 -1.57 10.28
C THR A 292 0.04 -2.76 11.22
N LEU A 293 0.26 -3.95 10.67
CA LEU A 293 0.62 -5.15 11.42
C LEU A 293 1.76 -5.83 10.68
N THR A 294 2.91 -6.02 11.32
CA THR A 294 4.10 -6.58 10.64
C THR A 294 4.05 -8.11 10.53
N GLY A 295 3.63 -8.78 11.59
CA GLY A 295 3.56 -10.23 11.63
C GLY A 295 3.54 -10.80 13.04
N SER A 296 3.49 -12.12 13.12
CA SER A 296 3.60 -12.88 14.36
C SER A 296 4.53 -14.07 14.15
N VAL A 297 5.55 -14.18 15.01
CA VAL A 297 6.50 -15.30 15.04
C VAL A 297 6.51 -15.89 16.46
N PRO A 298 5.51 -16.71 16.81
CA PRO A 298 5.39 -17.22 18.16
C PRO A 298 6.60 -18.11 18.52
N PRO A 299 7.01 -18.18 19.81
CA PRO A 299 7.96 -19.18 20.27
C PRO A 299 7.43 -20.60 20.07
N THR A 300 8.26 -21.50 19.55
CA THR A 300 7.83 -22.84 19.13
C THR A 300 8.69 -23.92 19.78
N VAL A 301 8.12 -24.62 20.77
CA VAL A 301 8.79 -25.72 21.49
C VAL A 301 8.78 -27.01 20.68
N ASP A 302 7.69 -27.29 19.96
CA ASP A 302 7.54 -28.47 19.13
C ASP A 302 8.56 -28.47 17.98
N LEU A 303 9.18 -29.62 17.74
CA LEU A 303 10.26 -29.75 16.76
C LEU A 303 9.73 -29.67 15.33
N ALA A 304 8.58 -30.29 15.05
CA ALA A 304 7.99 -30.29 13.71
C ALA A 304 7.49 -28.88 13.36
N GLU A 305 6.76 -28.24 14.26
CA GLU A 305 6.30 -26.86 14.07
C GLU A 305 7.47 -25.89 13.88
N ARG A 306 8.54 -26.00 14.69
CA ARG A 306 9.73 -25.14 14.54
C ARG A 306 10.46 -25.39 13.21
N THR A 307 10.43 -26.63 12.73
CA THR A 307 10.97 -26.99 11.41
C THR A 307 10.16 -26.31 10.31
N GLU A 308 8.83 -26.36 10.38
CA GLU A 308 7.92 -25.71 9.42
C GLU A 308 8.00 -24.18 9.45
N ASP A 309 8.09 -23.60 10.65
CA ASP A 309 8.36 -22.17 10.84
C ASP A 309 9.65 -21.75 10.13
N GLY A 310 10.68 -22.61 10.16
CA GLY A 310 11.98 -22.37 9.54
C GLY A 310 11.96 -22.10 8.03
N PHE A 311 11.01 -22.69 7.32
CA PHE A 311 10.78 -22.44 5.89
C PHE A 311 9.47 -21.71 5.59
N GLY A 312 8.81 -21.19 6.64
CA GLY A 312 7.66 -20.27 6.54
C GLY A 312 6.30 -20.93 6.28
N GLN A 313 6.15 -22.21 6.63
CA GLN A 313 4.93 -23.01 6.44
C GLN A 313 4.26 -23.44 7.76
N GLY A 314 4.83 -23.03 8.91
CA GLY A 314 4.28 -23.31 10.22
C GLY A 314 3.29 -22.25 10.70
N LYS A 315 3.46 -21.78 11.92
CA LYS A 315 2.60 -20.79 12.60
C LYS A 315 3.03 -19.34 12.37
N VAL A 316 4.15 -19.13 11.68
CA VAL A 316 4.61 -17.79 11.30
C VAL A 316 3.62 -17.13 10.35
N LEU A 317 3.20 -15.92 10.70
CA LEU A 317 2.38 -15.07 9.84
C LEU A 317 3.06 -13.71 9.66
N VAL A 318 2.94 -13.14 8.47
CA VAL A 318 3.46 -11.81 8.14
C VAL A 318 2.49 -11.08 7.21
N SER A 319 2.57 -9.76 7.23
CA SER A 319 1.96 -8.95 6.17
C SER A 319 2.92 -8.63 5.04
N PRO A 320 2.41 -8.22 3.87
CA PRO A 320 3.26 -7.64 2.83
C PRO A 320 4.08 -6.45 3.35
N PHE A 321 3.49 -5.58 4.16
CA PHE A 321 4.22 -4.51 4.83
C PHE A 321 5.36 -5.02 5.73
N GLY A 322 5.12 -6.05 6.56
CA GLY A 322 6.15 -6.64 7.41
C GLY A 322 7.30 -7.26 6.61
N MET A 323 7.01 -7.91 5.49
CA MET A 323 8.07 -8.45 4.62
C MET A 323 8.82 -7.39 3.83
N ALA A 324 8.16 -6.30 3.43
CA ALA A 324 8.83 -5.15 2.84
C ALA A 324 9.79 -4.52 3.87
N LEU A 325 9.36 -4.41 5.13
CA LEU A 325 10.20 -3.91 6.23
C LEU A 325 11.39 -4.84 6.54
N ALA A 326 11.19 -6.16 6.46
CA ALA A 326 12.27 -7.12 6.62
C ALA A 326 13.32 -6.99 5.50
N ALA A 327 12.87 -6.83 4.24
CA ALA A 327 13.76 -6.56 3.12
C ALA A 327 14.48 -5.21 3.27
N ALA A 328 13.77 -4.18 3.72
CA ALA A 328 14.33 -2.85 4.01
C ALA A 328 15.40 -2.92 5.10
N THR A 329 15.20 -3.76 6.11
CA THR A 329 16.18 -3.98 7.17
C THR A 329 17.50 -4.55 6.63
N VAL A 330 17.43 -5.54 5.73
CA VAL A 330 18.64 -6.09 5.09
C VAL A 330 19.30 -5.05 4.16
N ALA A 331 18.50 -4.28 3.43
CA ALA A 331 18.98 -3.25 2.54
C ALA A 331 19.72 -2.13 3.30
N ALA A 332 19.15 -1.64 4.40
CA ALA A 332 19.73 -0.55 5.19
C ALA A 332 20.80 -1.02 6.19
N GLY A 333 20.80 -2.29 6.59
CA GLY A 333 21.64 -2.80 7.67
C GLY A 333 21.18 -2.38 9.06
N LYS A 334 19.96 -1.84 9.17
CA LYS A 334 19.23 -1.47 10.38
C LYS A 334 17.74 -1.52 10.06
N THR A 335 16.87 -1.75 11.05
CA THR A 335 15.42 -1.68 10.82
C THR A 335 15.00 -0.22 10.68
N PRO A 336 14.52 0.22 9.50
CA PRO A 336 14.04 1.59 9.36
C PRO A 336 12.72 1.77 10.11
N VAL A 337 12.47 2.99 10.60
CA VAL A 337 11.19 3.32 11.24
C VAL A 337 10.23 3.80 10.15
N PRO A 338 9.15 3.04 9.86
CA PRO A 338 8.23 3.35 8.77
C PRO A 338 7.53 4.69 9.00
N GLN A 339 7.42 5.53 7.97
CA GLN A 339 6.79 6.86 8.04
C GLN A 339 5.93 7.09 6.80
N LEU A 340 4.78 7.77 6.97
CA LEU A 340 3.90 8.16 5.87
C LEU A 340 3.72 9.67 5.77
N ILE A 341 3.34 10.35 6.86
CA ILE A 341 3.09 11.79 6.86
C ILE A 341 4.36 12.51 7.32
N GLU A 342 4.86 13.44 6.52
CA GLU A 342 6.09 14.16 6.82
C GLU A 342 5.96 14.95 8.14
N GLY A 343 7.00 14.88 8.97
CA GLY A 343 7.02 15.53 10.30
C GLY A 343 6.23 14.80 11.40
N ARG A 344 5.59 13.66 11.09
CA ARG A 344 4.91 12.81 12.08
C ARG A 344 5.84 11.71 12.56
N GLN A 345 6.02 11.61 13.87
CA GLN A 345 6.80 10.54 14.48
C GLN A 345 5.98 9.26 14.58
N THR A 346 6.57 8.16 14.12
CA THR A 346 6.01 6.82 14.33
C THR A 346 6.41 6.31 15.71
N MET A 347 5.43 5.89 16.51
CA MET A 347 5.71 5.22 17.77
C MET A 347 6.03 3.74 17.51
N VAL A 348 7.03 3.23 18.23
CA VAL A 348 7.55 1.87 18.06
C VAL A 348 7.50 1.14 19.39
N GLU A 349 6.74 0.05 19.46
CA GLU A 349 6.62 -0.79 20.64
C GLU A 349 7.12 -2.22 20.35
N GLY A 350 7.95 -2.76 21.24
CA GLY A 350 8.51 -4.11 21.06
C GLY A 350 9.60 -4.20 19.99
N ALA A 351 10.41 -3.15 19.83
CA ALA A 351 11.56 -3.18 18.92
C ALA A 351 12.56 -4.30 19.31
N GLY A 352 12.97 -5.11 18.33
CA GLY A 352 14.00 -6.12 18.51
C GLY A 352 15.41 -5.53 18.60
N ALA A 353 16.38 -6.39 18.91
CA ALA A 353 17.79 -6.02 18.76
C ALA A 353 18.12 -5.66 17.30
N PRO A 354 19.06 -4.76 17.02
CA PRO A 354 19.46 -4.45 15.65
C PRO A 354 19.92 -5.70 14.88
N ILE A 355 19.69 -5.72 13.57
CA ILE A 355 20.33 -6.69 12.68
C ILE A 355 21.85 -6.53 12.78
N SER A 356 22.60 -7.64 12.84
CA SER A 356 24.06 -7.58 12.95
C SER A 356 24.72 -7.40 11.59
N GLN A 357 25.93 -6.82 11.58
CA GLN A 357 26.70 -6.69 10.34
C GLN A 357 26.98 -8.05 9.70
N LYS A 358 27.23 -9.10 10.50
CA LYS A 358 27.45 -10.47 10.02
C LYS A 358 26.23 -11.01 9.26
N MET A 359 25.02 -10.77 9.78
CA MET A 359 23.79 -11.13 9.07
C MET A 359 23.69 -10.41 7.73
N VAL A 360 23.93 -9.10 7.72
CA VAL A 360 23.89 -8.27 6.50
C VAL A 360 24.89 -8.77 5.46
N ASP A 361 26.15 -8.98 5.84
CA ASP A 361 27.22 -9.45 4.97
C ASP A 361 26.93 -10.83 4.37
N GLY A 362 26.27 -11.70 5.14
CA GLY A 362 25.85 -13.01 4.65
C GLY A 362 24.61 -12.98 3.77
N LEU A 363 23.59 -12.18 4.12
CA LEU A 363 22.29 -12.17 3.43
C LEU A 363 22.34 -11.47 2.08
N ARG A 364 22.98 -10.30 1.99
CA ARG A 364 22.94 -9.49 0.76
C ARG A 364 23.49 -10.24 -0.48
N PRO A 365 24.60 -11.01 -0.40
CA PRO A 365 25.06 -11.82 -1.53
C PRO A 365 24.11 -12.99 -1.85
N MET A 366 23.55 -13.65 -0.84
CA MET A 366 22.59 -14.75 -1.05
C MET A 366 21.31 -14.27 -1.72
N MET A 367 20.79 -13.11 -1.29
CA MET A 367 19.63 -12.45 -1.93
C MET A 367 19.93 -12.02 -3.37
N ARG A 368 21.17 -11.62 -3.67
CA ARG A 368 21.57 -11.36 -5.05
C ARG A 368 21.58 -12.65 -5.89
N LEU A 369 22.09 -13.74 -5.31
CA LEU A 369 22.19 -15.03 -5.98
C LEU A 369 20.83 -15.63 -6.37
N VAL A 370 19.77 -15.33 -5.61
CA VAL A 370 18.38 -15.67 -5.98
C VAL A 370 18.00 -15.10 -7.35
N VAL A 371 18.49 -13.91 -7.70
CA VAL A 371 18.20 -13.25 -8.98
C VAL A 371 19.18 -13.68 -10.07
N THR A 372 20.48 -13.82 -9.76
CA THR A 372 21.48 -14.14 -10.80
C THR A 372 21.52 -15.62 -11.18
N ASN A 373 21.18 -16.53 -10.26
CA ASN A 373 21.32 -17.98 -10.46
C ASN A 373 20.33 -18.78 -9.60
N GLY A 374 19.12 -18.25 -9.42
CA GLY A 374 18.12 -18.84 -8.54
C GLY A 374 16.70 -18.62 -9.03
N THR A 375 15.75 -18.66 -8.09
CA THR A 375 14.32 -18.69 -8.36
C THR A 375 13.74 -17.37 -8.90
N ALA A 376 14.47 -16.26 -8.88
CA ALA A 376 14.01 -14.95 -9.38
C ALA A 376 14.76 -14.49 -10.64
N LYS A 377 15.25 -15.42 -11.46
CA LYS A 377 16.03 -15.14 -12.68
C LYS A 377 15.35 -14.19 -13.69
N ASP A 378 14.02 -14.12 -13.68
CA ASP A 378 13.23 -13.22 -14.54
C ASP A 378 13.50 -11.73 -14.25
N LEU A 379 14.09 -11.41 -13.08
CA LEU A 379 14.51 -10.06 -12.70
C LEU A 379 15.98 -9.76 -13.04
N ASN A 380 16.71 -10.73 -13.61
CA ASN A 380 18.09 -10.50 -14.00
C ASN A 380 18.15 -9.48 -15.15
N GLY A 381 19.08 -8.53 -15.05
CA GLY A 381 19.19 -7.42 -16.00
C GLY A 381 18.39 -6.16 -15.64
N LEU A 382 17.60 -6.16 -14.56
CA LEU A 382 16.83 -5.00 -14.08
C LEU A 382 17.53 -4.23 -12.96
N GLY A 383 18.86 -4.16 -13.00
CA GLY A 383 19.72 -3.55 -11.97
C GLY A 383 20.18 -4.53 -10.87
N ASP A 384 20.68 -4.00 -9.75
CA ASP A 384 21.11 -4.80 -8.59
C ASP A 384 19.92 -5.21 -7.72
N VAL A 385 19.01 -6.01 -8.29
CA VAL A 385 17.87 -6.59 -7.56
C VAL A 385 18.37 -7.72 -6.67
N ARG A 386 17.95 -7.68 -5.40
CA ARG A 386 18.27 -8.67 -4.38
C ARG A 386 16.99 -9.05 -3.65
N GLY A 387 16.69 -10.34 -3.53
CA GLY A 387 15.45 -10.75 -2.89
C GLY A 387 15.40 -12.23 -2.53
N LYS A 388 14.21 -12.66 -2.14
CA LYS A 388 13.88 -14.05 -1.89
C LYS A 388 12.46 -14.33 -2.38
N THR A 389 12.30 -15.38 -3.17
CA THR A 389 10.98 -15.90 -3.56
C THR A 389 10.35 -16.72 -2.44
N GLY A 390 9.02 -16.82 -2.42
CA GLY A 390 8.29 -17.64 -1.48
C GLY A 390 7.09 -18.33 -2.12
N GLU A 391 6.90 -19.58 -1.74
CA GLU A 391 5.67 -20.32 -1.95
C GLU A 391 5.20 -20.78 -0.58
N ALA A 392 3.91 -20.57 -0.29
CA ALA A 392 3.27 -21.06 0.92
C ALA A 392 2.02 -21.85 0.55
N GLU A 393 2.03 -23.14 0.85
CA GLU A 393 1.03 -24.09 0.41
C GLU A 393 -0.14 -24.17 1.38
N PHE A 394 -1.33 -24.34 0.84
CA PHE A 394 -2.56 -24.61 1.59
C PHE A 394 -3.38 -25.64 0.80
N MET A 395 -4.47 -26.13 1.40
CA MET A 395 -5.36 -27.07 0.72
C MET A 395 -5.93 -26.42 -0.56
N GLY A 396 -5.52 -26.91 -1.73
CA GLY A 396 -6.01 -26.45 -3.03
C GLY A 396 -5.15 -25.39 -3.72
N GLY A 397 -3.97 -25.01 -3.20
CA GLY A 397 -3.05 -24.14 -3.92
C GLY A 397 -1.91 -23.59 -3.08
N SER A 398 -1.24 -22.55 -3.58
CA SER A 398 -0.19 -21.85 -2.85
C SER A 398 -0.24 -20.33 -3.06
N HIS A 399 0.23 -19.59 -2.06
CA HIS A 399 0.48 -18.15 -2.17
C HIS A 399 1.81 -17.93 -2.87
N SER A 400 1.83 -16.95 -3.78
CA SER A 400 3.02 -16.55 -4.53
C SER A 400 3.62 -15.30 -3.90
N TRP A 401 4.88 -15.38 -3.46
CA TRP A 401 5.59 -14.30 -2.77
C TRP A 401 6.91 -13.95 -3.44
N PHE A 402 7.25 -12.66 -3.38
CA PHE A 402 8.62 -12.19 -3.58
C PHE A 402 8.88 -10.97 -2.69
N ALA A 403 9.97 -10.97 -1.94
CA ALA A 403 10.38 -9.84 -1.11
C ALA A 403 11.86 -9.53 -1.33
N GLY A 404 12.22 -8.25 -1.42
CA GLY A 404 13.55 -7.84 -1.80
C GLY A 404 13.74 -6.34 -1.86
N TYR A 405 14.82 -5.90 -2.50
CA TYR A 405 15.13 -4.50 -2.74
C TYR A 405 15.91 -4.30 -4.04
N ARG A 406 15.83 -3.08 -4.57
CA ARG A 406 16.65 -2.55 -5.65
C ARG A 406 17.02 -1.12 -5.30
N GLY A 407 18.32 -0.84 -5.15
CA GLY A 407 18.78 0.47 -4.65
C GLY A 407 18.16 0.79 -3.29
N ASP A 408 17.67 2.02 -3.13
CA ASP A 408 16.99 2.49 -1.91
C ASP A 408 15.47 2.28 -1.96
N MET A 409 15.02 1.16 -2.54
CA MET A 409 13.62 0.73 -2.55
C MET A 409 13.52 -0.75 -2.20
N ALA A 410 13.03 -1.04 -1.00
CA ALA A 410 12.65 -2.38 -0.58
C ALA A 410 11.16 -2.60 -0.79
N PHE A 411 10.78 -3.84 -1.06
CA PHE A 411 9.40 -4.18 -1.41
C PHE A 411 9.06 -5.62 -1.02
N ALA A 412 7.75 -5.88 -0.92
CA ALA A 412 7.21 -7.23 -0.90
C ALA A 412 5.94 -7.31 -1.74
N ALA A 413 5.85 -8.38 -2.49
CA ALA A 413 4.77 -8.71 -3.41
C ALA A 413 4.13 -10.04 -3.01
N LEU A 414 2.80 -10.06 -2.97
CA LEU A 414 1.99 -11.23 -2.67
C LEU A 414 0.85 -11.36 -3.67
N ILE A 415 0.63 -12.58 -4.16
CA ILE A 415 -0.60 -13.00 -4.83
C ILE A 415 -1.21 -14.15 -4.03
N VAL A 416 -2.35 -13.91 -3.39
CA VAL A 416 -3.05 -14.93 -2.59
C VAL A 416 -3.58 -16.00 -3.53
N GLY A 417 -3.17 -17.25 -3.28
CA GLY A 417 -3.51 -18.37 -4.17
C GLY A 417 -2.92 -18.21 -5.58
N GLY A 418 -1.81 -17.47 -5.71
CA GLY A 418 -1.13 -17.19 -6.98
C GLY A 418 -0.42 -18.39 -7.59
N GLY A 419 -0.22 -19.48 -6.84
CA GLY A 419 0.56 -20.63 -7.28
C GLY A 419 2.06 -20.37 -7.10
N SER A 420 2.85 -20.75 -8.11
CA SER A 420 4.32 -20.62 -8.06
C SER A 420 4.78 -19.19 -7.79
N SER A 421 5.91 -19.07 -7.09
CA SER A 421 6.55 -17.80 -6.75
C SER A 421 6.98 -16.97 -7.98
N GLU A 422 7.10 -17.59 -9.16
CA GLU A 422 7.37 -16.89 -10.41
C GLU A 422 6.33 -15.80 -10.73
N TYR A 423 5.08 -15.98 -10.32
CA TYR A 423 4.04 -14.98 -10.58
C TYR A 423 4.25 -13.69 -9.78
N ALA A 424 4.64 -13.77 -8.51
CA ALA A 424 5.01 -12.59 -7.73
C ALA A 424 6.30 -11.93 -8.26
N VAL A 425 7.27 -12.73 -8.71
CA VAL A 425 8.49 -12.23 -9.37
C VAL A 425 8.13 -11.43 -10.64
N ARG A 426 7.26 -11.96 -11.50
CA ARG A 426 6.79 -11.27 -12.71
C ARG A 426 5.94 -10.04 -12.38
N MET A 427 5.17 -10.07 -11.30
CA MET A 427 4.45 -8.89 -10.81
C MET A 427 5.42 -7.77 -10.42
N CYS A 428 6.50 -8.09 -9.69
CA CYS A 428 7.57 -7.12 -9.42
C CYS A 428 8.29 -6.66 -10.69
N LYS A 429 8.48 -7.54 -11.69
CA LYS A 429 9.02 -7.14 -12.99
C LYS A 429 8.15 -6.07 -13.66
N THR A 430 6.83 -6.27 -13.69
CA THR A 430 5.88 -5.28 -14.22
C THR A 430 5.99 -3.95 -13.49
N MET A 431 6.12 -3.97 -12.16
CA MET A 431 6.37 -2.74 -11.39
C MET A 431 7.67 -2.06 -11.85
N PHE A 432 8.78 -2.80 -11.96
CA PHE A 432 10.04 -2.22 -12.39
C PHE A 432 10.02 -1.67 -13.81
N ASP A 433 9.35 -2.34 -14.74
CA ASP A 433 9.20 -1.89 -16.12
C ASP A 433 8.35 -0.59 -16.22
N GLY A 434 7.47 -0.36 -15.24
CA GLY A 434 6.66 0.85 -15.13
C GLY A 434 7.36 2.05 -14.48
N LEU A 435 8.55 1.86 -13.91
CA LEU A 435 9.33 2.94 -13.30
C LEU A 435 10.12 3.74 -14.36
N PRO A 436 10.45 5.01 -14.07
CA PRO A 436 11.39 5.77 -14.90
C PRO A 436 12.72 5.02 -15.06
N ARG A 437 13.34 5.11 -16.25
CA ARG A 437 14.53 4.30 -16.63
C ARG A 437 15.69 4.34 -15.63
N ASP A 438 15.89 5.48 -14.96
CA ASP A 438 16.99 5.69 -14.02
C ASP A 438 16.54 5.69 -12.56
N TYR A 439 15.30 5.28 -12.26
CA TYR A 439 14.76 5.28 -10.89
C TYR A 439 15.43 4.20 -10.04
N LEU A 440 16.40 4.64 -9.22
CA LEU A 440 17.18 3.81 -8.29
C LEU A 440 17.83 2.59 -8.98
N ALA A 441 18.25 2.77 -10.24
CA ALA A 441 18.87 1.76 -11.10
C ALA A 441 20.36 1.55 -10.81
#